data_AF-A0A151U194-F1
#
_entry.id   AF-A0A151U194-F1
#
_cell.length_a   1.000
_cell.length_b   1.000
_cell.length_c   1.000
_cell.angle_alpha   90.00
_cell.angle_beta   90.00
_cell.angle_gamma   90.00
#
_symmetry.space_group_name_H-M   'P 1'
#
loop_
_entity.id
_entity.type
_entity.pdbx_description
1 polymer ?
#
loop_
_entity_poly.entity_id
_entity_poly.type
_entity_poly.pdbx_seq_one_letter_code
_entity_poly.pdbx_strand_id
1 'polypeptide(L)'
;MATFLCFLCFLLIFTFTPLSHSQPERFTRPLGGARQEYFEVSYPPPSHEPTPSCTHRILHHSFAHTIDSPPYTTPYAPPTRCPAPWSRVVLDFHARCKGEQYDRIAAIWLAGVELLRTSTAEPTAAGIFWNVRKDVTKYSSLFLKPDLDLTMMLENIVNRDFTGIYHVTVTLLFYNQYYVNAPVRVPFVPCPEALNLNPIESKSRSRSLIQEPGFSGVTESPADLIIPISDDGRRGFWFKVEEEKRSCSRKIRIPRNTYRAVLELYVSFHGNDEFWYSNPPNSYITANGLDTERGNGAYREVYVTIDGRIVGSEVPFPVIFSGGINPLFWEPMVAIGAFNLPSYDIDLTPFLGKILDGKDHVFGIGVVKGISYWLVNANLHLWLDHDSTVVHANPVVHYSPETSIERQEEFRGLDGAFDVDAEKETQITGWVITSAGNITTTVSQGFSFKNFIKFQRKGSLKTVKQKFKAKKKVKVIDGRGESITRLKVRRRYPLRVVTNTQQFQDGTYRVVTDVSHSVKEKYVSGCFVKSINNVQNSKGWMEVKGHSVLSGQASTTQNYSYVDRVICYSRNVAAANGIIVTDNSTFVCEL
;
A
#
# COMPACT_ATOMS: atom_id res chain seq x y z
N MET A 1 -75.38 -12.47 -44.59
CA MET A 1 -74.56 -13.11 -43.53
C MET A 1 -74.29 -12.06 -42.46
N ALA A 2 -74.56 -12.43 -41.20
CA ALA A 2 -74.33 -11.78 -39.89
C ALA A 2 -73.33 -10.60 -39.82
N THR A 3 -73.64 -9.41 -39.27
CA THR A 3 -73.84 -8.97 -37.85
C THR A 3 -72.62 -9.02 -36.91
N PHE A 4 -72.29 -7.82 -36.37
CA PHE A 4 -71.90 -7.47 -34.98
C PHE A 4 -70.42 -7.45 -34.51
N LEU A 5 -70.02 -6.22 -34.11
CA LEU A 5 -69.50 -5.76 -32.80
C LEU A 5 -68.05 -5.99 -32.31
N CYS A 6 -67.50 -4.86 -31.79
CA CYS A 6 -66.57 -4.62 -30.67
C CYS A 6 -65.88 -5.80 -29.97
N PHE A 7 -64.60 -5.61 -29.62
CA PHE A 7 -64.16 -5.60 -28.21
C PHE A 7 -62.80 -4.89 -28.03
N LEU A 8 -62.81 -3.82 -27.23
CA LEU A 8 -61.65 -3.31 -26.49
C LEU A 8 -61.12 -4.45 -25.60
N CYS A 9 -59.81 -4.73 -25.62
CA CYS A 9 -59.21 -5.41 -24.48
C CYS A 9 -57.86 -4.76 -24.13
N PHE A 10 -57.90 -4.06 -22.99
CA PHE A 10 -56.75 -3.62 -22.21
C PHE A 10 -55.79 -4.80 -21.97
N LEU A 11 -54.53 -4.63 -22.33
CA LEU A 11 -53.43 -5.36 -21.70
C LEU A 11 -52.29 -4.36 -21.47
N LEU A 12 -52.42 -3.66 -20.34
CA LEU A 12 -51.33 -3.05 -19.59
C LEU A 12 -50.33 -4.16 -19.24
N ILE A 13 -49.40 -4.45 -20.15
CA ILE A 13 -48.19 -5.20 -19.81
C ILE A 13 -47.27 -4.21 -19.12
N PHE A 14 -47.40 -4.13 -17.80
CA PHE A 14 -46.33 -3.60 -16.94
C PHE A 14 -45.11 -4.48 -17.16
N THR A 15 -44.25 -4.09 -18.11
CA THR A 15 -42.87 -4.56 -18.14
C THR A 15 -42.17 -3.94 -16.93
N PHE A 16 -42.25 -4.61 -15.78
CA PHE A 16 -41.28 -4.42 -14.71
C PHE A 16 -39.94 -4.89 -15.26
N THR A 17 -39.22 -4.00 -15.94
CA THR A 17 -37.78 -4.15 -16.15
C THR A 17 -37.15 -4.12 -14.75
N PRO A 18 -36.49 -5.18 -14.28
CA PRO A 18 -35.69 -5.06 -13.09
C PRO A 18 -34.54 -4.11 -13.46
N LEU A 19 -34.59 -2.86 -12.96
CA LEU A 19 -33.44 -1.97 -13.00
C LEU A 19 -32.36 -2.58 -12.09
N SER A 20 -31.56 -3.48 -12.64
CA SER A 20 -30.32 -3.95 -12.03
C SER A 20 -29.20 -2.96 -12.39
N HIS A 21 -29.33 -1.73 -11.90
CA HIS A 21 -28.20 -0.81 -11.95
C HIS A 21 -27.18 -1.26 -10.91
N SER A 22 -25.98 -1.56 -11.38
CA SER A 22 -24.81 -1.69 -10.54
C SER A 22 -24.63 -0.42 -9.72
N GLN A 23 -24.42 -0.58 -8.41
CA GLN A 23 -24.38 0.54 -7.50
C GLN A 23 -23.13 1.40 -7.78
N PRO A 24 -23.28 2.73 -7.86
CA PRO A 24 -22.12 3.58 -7.83
C PRO A 24 -21.49 3.51 -6.45
N GLU A 25 -20.16 3.42 -6.41
CA GLU A 25 -19.37 3.30 -5.17
C GLU A 25 -18.60 4.59 -4.83
N ARG A 26 -18.71 5.60 -5.71
CA ARG A 26 -18.15 6.95 -5.55
C ARG A 26 -19.28 7.96 -5.52
N PHE A 27 -19.19 8.95 -4.64
CA PHE A 27 -20.21 9.97 -4.48
C PHE A 27 -19.63 11.37 -4.24
N THR A 28 -20.21 12.42 -4.83
CA THR A 28 -19.80 13.82 -4.58
C THR A 28 -20.65 14.46 -3.49
N ARG A 29 -20.12 15.46 -2.77
CA ARG A 29 -20.79 16.08 -1.62
C ARG A 29 -20.64 17.61 -1.56
N PRO A 30 -21.74 18.37 -1.34
CA PRO A 30 -21.74 19.83 -1.28
C PRO A 30 -21.66 20.45 0.14
N LEU A 31 -21.31 19.70 1.19
CA LEU A 31 -21.50 20.18 2.57
C LEU A 31 -20.44 21.21 2.99
N GLY A 32 -20.94 22.38 3.39
CA GLY A 32 -20.16 23.51 3.88
C GLY A 32 -19.63 23.31 5.30
N GLY A 33 -18.43 23.85 5.53
CA GLY A 33 -17.71 23.82 6.80
C GLY A 33 -16.62 24.91 6.83
N ALA A 34 -15.73 24.86 7.82
CA ALA A 34 -14.50 25.65 7.81
C ALA A 34 -13.39 24.89 7.06
N ARG A 35 -12.28 25.57 6.75
CA ARG A 35 -11.10 24.90 6.20
C ARG A 35 -10.62 23.82 7.17
N GLN A 36 -10.48 22.58 6.70
CA GLN A 36 -10.23 21.41 7.56
C GLN A 36 -8.95 20.64 7.19
N GLU A 37 -8.23 20.16 8.20
CA GLU A 37 -7.13 19.21 8.02
C GLU A 37 -7.69 17.79 7.89
N TYR A 38 -7.27 17.06 6.86
CA TYR A 38 -7.45 15.62 6.73
C TYR A 38 -6.16 14.91 7.11
N PHE A 39 -6.27 13.72 7.69
CA PHE A 39 -5.10 12.95 8.11
C PHE A 39 -5.34 11.45 8.08
N GLU A 40 -4.25 10.70 8.01
CA GLU A 40 -4.22 9.25 8.23
C GLU A 40 -3.60 8.97 9.61
N VAL A 41 -4.24 8.12 10.41
CA VAL A 41 -3.67 7.73 11.70
C VAL A 41 -2.53 6.73 11.49
N SER A 42 -1.32 7.18 11.79
CA SER A 42 -0.09 6.39 11.76
C SER A 42 0.78 6.69 12.97
N TYR A 43 1.90 5.97 13.12
CA TYR A 43 2.96 6.39 14.01
C TYR A 43 3.46 7.77 13.57
N PRO A 44 3.52 8.77 14.46
CA PRO A 44 3.87 10.11 14.10
C PRO A 44 5.34 10.14 13.68
N PRO A 45 5.69 10.78 12.56
CA PRO A 45 7.03 11.28 12.37
C PRO A 45 7.37 12.22 13.53
N PRO A 46 8.64 12.34 13.94
CA PRO A 46 9.04 13.26 14.99
C PRO A 46 8.49 14.65 14.67
N SER A 47 7.66 15.18 15.57
CA SER A 47 6.84 16.37 15.28
C SER A 47 7.68 17.64 15.27
N HIS A 48 8.71 17.72 16.12
CA HIS A 48 9.59 18.89 16.26
C HIS A 48 11.05 18.54 16.62
N GLU A 49 11.28 17.38 17.20
CA GLU A 49 12.60 16.89 17.60
C GLU A 49 12.81 15.48 17.02
N PRO A 50 13.85 15.26 16.21
CA PRO A 50 14.90 16.21 15.82
C PRO A 50 14.40 17.31 14.89
N THR A 51 15.03 18.48 14.91
CA THR A 51 14.94 19.43 13.78
C THR A 51 15.76 18.87 12.60
N PRO A 52 15.25 18.91 11.36
CA PRO A 52 16.03 18.47 10.21
C PRO A 52 17.29 19.33 10.07
N SER A 53 18.41 18.67 9.78
CA SER A 53 19.69 19.34 9.48
C SER A 53 19.59 20.17 8.22
N CYS A 54 18.73 19.76 7.28
CA CYS A 54 18.32 20.62 6.18
C CYS A 54 16.95 20.21 5.61
N THR A 55 16.33 21.20 4.98
CA THR A 55 15.02 21.10 4.34
C THR A 55 15.20 21.47 2.88
N HIS A 56 14.84 20.55 1.97
CA HIS A 56 14.97 20.73 0.54
C HIS A 56 13.61 20.62 -0.14
N ARG A 57 13.01 21.76 -0.48
CA ARG A 57 11.73 21.81 -1.20
C ARG A 57 12.00 21.61 -2.69
N ILE A 58 11.50 20.51 -3.25
CA ILE A 58 11.82 20.09 -4.62
C ILE A 58 10.69 20.41 -5.58
N LEU A 59 9.44 20.29 -5.13
CA LEU A 59 8.25 20.52 -5.96
C LEU A 59 7.31 21.51 -5.30
N HIS A 60 6.78 22.44 -6.09
CA HIS A 60 5.63 23.27 -5.75
C HIS A 60 4.83 23.52 -7.02
N HIS A 61 3.65 22.90 -7.13
CA HIS A 61 2.88 22.88 -8.38
C HIS A 61 1.37 22.82 -8.10
N SER A 62 0.57 23.24 -9.08
CA SER A 62 -0.90 23.17 -9.02
C SER A 62 -1.42 22.26 -10.12
N PHE A 63 -2.08 21.16 -9.73
CA PHE A 63 -2.66 20.17 -10.63
C PHE A 63 -4.13 20.52 -10.87
N ALA A 64 -4.39 21.22 -11.98
CA ALA A 64 -5.74 21.58 -12.44
C ALA A 64 -6.26 20.55 -13.46
N HIS A 65 -6.27 20.86 -14.76
CA HIS A 65 -6.70 19.93 -15.80
C HIS A 65 -5.49 19.14 -16.33
N THR A 66 -5.11 18.09 -15.60
CA THR A 66 -3.88 17.30 -15.85
C THR A 66 -4.16 15.88 -16.34
N ILE A 67 -5.42 15.49 -16.49
CA ILE A 67 -5.76 14.21 -17.13
C ILE A 67 -5.14 14.13 -18.53
N ASP A 68 -4.64 12.95 -18.89
CA ASP A 68 -3.95 12.66 -20.16
C ASP A 68 -2.70 13.51 -20.45
N SER A 69 -2.27 14.33 -19.48
CA SER A 69 -1.04 15.12 -19.58
C SER A 69 0.16 14.32 -19.05
N PRO A 70 1.39 14.61 -19.51
CA PRO A 70 2.59 14.04 -18.90
C PRO A 70 2.70 14.48 -17.43
N PRO A 71 3.41 13.70 -16.59
CA PRO A 71 3.60 14.08 -15.21
C PRO A 71 4.43 15.36 -15.09
N TYR A 72 4.27 16.08 -13.98
CA TYR A 72 5.04 17.29 -13.72
C TYR A 72 6.44 16.93 -13.23
N THR A 73 7.47 17.51 -13.85
CA THR A 73 8.88 17.23 -13.57
C THR A 73 9.62 18.48 -13.11
N THR A 74 10.49 18.31 -12.12
CA THR A 74 11.36 19.34 -11.57
C THR A 74 12.76 18.75 -11.32
N PRO A 75 13.85 19.47 -11.62
CA PRO A 75 15.19 18.97 -11.41
C PRO A 75 15.48 18.77 -9.91
N TYR A 76 16.29 17.77 -9.61
CA TYR A 76 16.78 17.42 -8.29
C TYR A 76 18.31 17.40 -8.28
N ALA A 77 18.87 18.00 -7.23
CA ALA A 77 20.27 17.86 -6.88
C ALA A 77 20.41 17.60 -5.37
N PRO A 78 21.42 16.83 -4.94
CA PRO A 78 21.71 16.62 -3.53
C PRO A 78 21.91 17.94 -2.79
N PRO A 79 21.42 18.08 -1.55
CA PRO A 79 21.52 19.33 -0.83
C PRO A 79 22.96 19.61 -0.38
N THR A 80 23.54 20.72 -0.85
CA THR A 80 24.95 21.07 -0.60
C THR A 80 25.26 21.47 0.85
N ARG A 81 24.26 21.96 1.59
CA ARG A 81 24.41 22.45 2.98
C ARG A 81 24.36 21.35 4.04
N CYS A 82 24.09 20.11 3.65
CA CYS A 82 23.91 18.97 4.55
C CYS A 82 24.32 17.69 3.80
N PRO A 83 25.62 17.49 3.54
CA PRO A 83 26.08 16.30 2.87
C PRO A 83 25.76 15.05 3.71
N ALA A 84 25.64 13.93 3.01
CA ALA A 84 25.53 12.60 3.60
C ALA A 84 26.79 12.23 4.41
N PRO A 85 26.76 11.21 5.28
CA PRO A 85 25.64 10.28 5.54
C PRO A 85 24.51 10.91 6.35
N TRP A 86 23.27 10.66 5.91
CA TRP A 86 22.08 11.03 6.66
C TRP A 86 21.62 9.86 7.53
N SER A 87 21.34 10.11 8.81
CA SER A 87 20.75 9.09 9.70
C SER A 87 19.30 8.82 9.34
N ARG A 88 18.61 9.80 8.74
CA ARG A 88 17.24 9.69 8.28
C ARG A 88 16.94 10.67 7.16
N VAL A 89 16.10 10.25 6.22
CA VAL A 89 15.49 11.13 5.21
C VAL A 89 13.97 10.93 5.22
N VAL A 90 13.22 12.02 5.36
CA VAL A 90 11.76 12.01 5.38
C VAL A 90 11.23 12.81 4.19
N LEU A 91 10.32 12.22 3.42
CA LEU A 91 9.53 12.91 2.42
C LEU A 91 8.30 13.51 3.09
N ASP A 92 8.13 14.82 2.98
CA ASP A 92 7.01 15.61 3.47
C ASP A 92 6.21 16.13 2.26
N PHE A 93 5.03 15.55 2.07
CA PHE A 93 4.07 15.90 1.05
C PHE A 93 2.96 16.74 1.69
N HIS A 94 2.79 17.96 1.23
CA HIS A 94 1.69 18.83 1.61
C HIS A 94 0.77 19.06 0.43
N ALA A 95 -0.53 18.92 0.64
CA ALA A 95 -1.53 19.24 -0.37
C ALA A 95 -2.69 20.03 0.23
N ARG A 96 -3.27 20.90 -0.59
CA ARG A 96 -4.52 21.62 -0.30
C ARG A 96 -5.38 21.70 -1.54
N CYS A 97 -6.70 21.63 -1.35
CA CYS A 97 -7.67 21.72 -2.43
C CYS A 97 -8.94 22.41 -1.93
N LYS A 98 -9.62 23.16 -2.80
CA LYS A 98 -10.89 23.83 -2.51
C LYS A 98 -11.81 23.68 -3.70
N GLY A 99 -13.07 23.32 -3.45
CA GLY A 99 -14.08 23.06 -4.48
C GLY A 99 -14.57 21.62 -4.43
N GLU A 100 -15.19 21.19 -5.51
CA GLU A 100 -15.75 19.84 -5.67
C GLU A 100 -14.80 18.96 -6.49
N GLN A 101 -14.48 17.76 -6.01
CA GLN A 101 -13.64 16.79 -6.71
C GLN A 101 -13.81 15.37 -6.11
N TYR A 102 -13.60 14.33 -6.93
CA TYR A 102 -13.44 12.97 -6.44
C TYR A 102 -12.02 12.69 -5.96
N ASP A 103 -11.83 11.61 -5.21
CA ASP A 103 -10.51 11.10 -4.89
C ASP A 103 -9.72 10.73 -6.17
N ARG A 104 -8.43 11.09 -6.20
CA ARG A 104 -7.49 10.84 -7.29
C ARG A 104 -6.26 10.12 -6.77
N ILE A 105 -5.72 9.21 -7.57
CA ILE A 105 -4.43 8.58 -7.29
C ILE A 105 -3.29 9.49 -7.74
N ALA A 106 -2.23 9.53 -6.94
CA ALA A 106 -1.01 10.25 -7.23
C ALA A 106 0.23 9.45 -6.82
N ALA A 107 1.36 9.71 -7.47
CA ALA A 107 2.66 9.20 -7.04
C ALA A 107 3.80 10.16 -7.36
N ILE A 108 4.89 9.98 -6.61
CA ILE A 108 6.12 10.77 -6.70
C ILE A 108 7.28 9.82 -6.97
N TRP A 109 8.05 10.13 -8.01
CA TRP A 109 9.25 9.39 -8.40
C TRP A 109 10.46 10.30 -8.39
N LEU A 110 11.63 9.73 -8.11
CA LEU A 110 12.92 10.35 -8.34
C LEU A 110 13.71 9.46 -9.30
N ALA A 111 14.03 9.95 -10.50
CA ALA A 111 14.63 9.16 -11.58
C ALA A 111 13.88 7.83 -11.85
N GLY A 112 12.54 7.87 -11.84
CA GLY A 112 11.67 6.70 -12.04
C GLY A 112 11.49 5.79 -10.81
N VAL A 113 12.27 5.96 -9.75
CA VAL A 113 12.14 5.22 -8.49
C VAL A 113 11.00 5.81 -7.66
N GLU A 114 10.01 5.00 -7.29
CA GLU A 114 8.83 5.49 -6.58
C GLU A 114 9.10 5.71 -5.10
N LEU A 115 8.83 6.93 -4.62
CA LEU A 115 9.01 7.31 -3.23
C LEU A 115 7.69 7.24 -2.45
N LEU A 116 6.59 7.69 -3.07
CA LEU A 116 5.27 7.75 -2.44
C LEU A 116 4.18 7.46 -3.47
N ARG A 117 3.21 6.64 -3.06
CA ARG A 117 1.89 6.52 -3.69
C ARG A 117 0.83 6.96 -2.69
N THR A 118 -0.09 7.80 -3.14
CA THR A 118 -1.06 8.47 -2.27
C THR A 118 -2.39 8.68 -3.00
N SER A 119 -3.51 8.62 -2.29
CA SER A 119 -4.82 9.07 -2.77
C SER A 119 -5.15 10.43 -2.16
N THR A 120 -5.77 11.31 -2.95
CA THR A 120 -6.20 12.63 -2.48
C THR A 120 -7.50 12.52 -1.70
N ALA A 121 -7.64 13.25 -0.59
CA ALA A 121 -8.94 13.44 0.04
C ALA A 121 -9.93 14.16 -0.89
N GLU A 122 -11.22 13.85 -0.75
CA GLU A 122 -12.29 14.59 -1.42
C GLU A 122 -12.44 15.98 -0.78
N PRO A 123 -12.25 17.07 -1.54
CA PRO A 123 -12.33 18.42 -1.02
C PRO A 123 -13.76 18.86 -0.71
N THR A 124 -13.84 19.94 0.08
CA THR A 124 -15.09 20.66 0.35
C THR A 124 -15.04 22.04 -0.30
N ALA A 125 -16.20 22.68 -0.43
CA ALA A 125 -16.32 24.07 -0.86
C ALA A 125 -15.52 25.06 0.03
N ALA A 126 -15.34 24.73 1.31
CA ALA A 126 -14.54 25.51 2.26
C ALA A 126 -13.03 25.32 2.08
N GLY A 127 -12.65 24.16 1.56
CA GLY A 127 -11.27 23.76 1.31
C GLY A 127 -10.70 22.87 2.40
N ILE A 128 -9.78 22.01 1.98
CA ILE A 128 -9.11 21.02 2.82
C ILE A 128 -7.60 21.12 2.64
N PHE A 129 -6.85 20.57 3.59
CA PHE A 129 -5.42 20.33 3.44
C PHE A 129 -5.01 19.08 4.21
N TRP A 130 -3.88 18.49 3.84
CA TRP A 130 -3.30 17.35 4.56
C TRP A 130 -1.80 17.28 4.36
N ASN A 131 -1.16 16.52 5.24
CA ASN A 131 0.26 16.23 5.17
C ASN A 131 0.49 14.71 5.18
N VAL A 132 1.43 14.24 4.36
CA VAL A 132 1.92 12.86 4.39
C VAL A 132 3.42 12.89 4.59
N ARG A 133 3.87 12.28 5.68
CA ARG A 133 5.29 12.14 6.00
C ARG A 133 5.69 10.68 5.92
N LYS A 134 6.63 10.37 5.03
CA LYS A 134 7.11 9.01 4.79
C LYS A 134 8.61 8.93 5.01
N ASP A 135 9.05 7.92 5.76
CA ASP A 135 10.47 7.60 5.88
C ASP A 135 10.97 7.01 4.55
N VAL A 136 11.90 7.72 3.93
CA VAL A 136 12.50 7.38 2.63
C VAL A 136 14.00 7.12 2.78
N THR A 137 14.50 6.89 4.00
CA THR A 137 15.93 6.66 4.28
C THR A 137 16.51 5.47 3.52
N LYS A 138 15.69 4.47 3.19
CA LYS A 138 16.12 3.34 2.36
C LYS A 138 16.55 3.73 0.94
N TYR A 139 16.18 4.92 0.48
CA TYR A 139 16.55 5.47 -0.82
C TYR A 139 17.79 6.38 -0.78
N SER A 140 18.56 6.38 0.31
CA SER A 140 19.70 7.30 0.50
C SER A 140 20.71 7.31 -0.66
N SER A 141 21.01 6.16 -1.27
CA SER A 141 21.91 6.09 -2.44
C SER A 141 21.39 6.85 -3.67
N LEU A 142 20.07 7.00 -3.79
CA LEU A 142 19.44 7.77 -4.86
C LEU A 142 19.59 9.28 -4.61
N PHE A 143 19.43 9.72 -3.36
CA PHE A 143 19.56 11.13 -2.98
C PHE A 143 20.99 11.68 -3.07
N LEU A 144 21.99 10.81 -3.23
CA LEU A 144 23.38 11.20 -3.47
C LEU A 144 23.66 11.59 -4.93
N LYS A 145 22.80 11.21 -5.87
CA LYS A 145 23.06 11.40 -7.29
C LYS A 145 22.63 12.81 -7.74
N PRO A 146 23.52 13.58 -8.38
CA PRO A 146 23.16 14.85 -9.03
C PRO A 146 22.35 14.62 -10.31
N ASP A 147 21.80 15.70 -10.84
CA ASP A 147 21.19 15.76 -12.18
C ASP A 147 20.06 14.73 -12.39
N LEU A 148 19.24 14.52 -11.36
CA LEU A 148 18.06 13.68 -11.46
C LEU A 148 16.80 14.52 -11.66
N ASP A 149 15.72 13.85 -12.04
CA ASP A 149 14.39 14.46 -12.14
C ASP A 149 13.47 13.90 -11.08
N LEU A 150 12.87 14.79 -10.28
CA LEU A 150 11.72 14.45 -9.45
C LEU A 150 10.45 14.67 -10.28
N THR A 151 9.64 13.64 -10.40
CA THR A 151 8.43 13.63 -11.22
C THR A 151 7.23 13.28 -10.35
N MET A 152 6.11 13.98 -10.53
CA MET A 152 4.86 13.70 -9.84
C MET A 152 3.70 13.62 -10.83
N MET A 153 2.89 12.58 -10.68
CA MET A 153 1.63 12.45 -11.40
C MET A 153 0.46 12.58 -10.45
N LEU A 154 -0.51 13.40 -10.84
CA LEU A 154 -1.83 13.51 -10.25
C LEU A 154 -2.75 13.90 -11.41
N GLU A 155 -3.53 12.94 -11.91
CA GLU A 155 -4.50 13.20 -12.98
C GLU A 155 -5.75 13.83 -12.38
N ASN A 156 -6.04 15.06 -12.80
CA ASN A 156 -7.16 15.83 -12.30
C ASN A 156 -7.97 16.44 -13.46
N ILE A 157 -9.26 16.65 -13.22
CA ILE A 157 -10.21 17.21 -14.17
C ILE A 157 -10.84 18.43 -13.51
N VAL A 158 -10.79 19.57 -14.19
CA VAL A 158 -11.41 20.83 -13.74
C VAL A 158 -12.40 21.33 -14.78
N ASN A 159 -13.68 21.33 -14.45
CA ASN A 159 -14.75 21.79 -15.32
C ASN A 159 -15.84 22.49 -14.49
N ARG A 160 -17.04 22.64 -15.03
CA ARG A 160 -18.17 23.29 -14.34
C ARG A 160 -18.65 22.53 -13.09
N ASP A 161 -18.47 21.21 -13.07
CA ASP A 161 -18.95 20.32 -12.02
C ASP A 161 -17.80 20.01 -11.02
N PHE A 162 -16.60 19.77 -11.54
CA PHE A 162 -15.39 19.52 -10.76
C PHE A 162 -14.52 20.78 -10.71
N THR A 163 -14.52 21.49 -9.59
CA THR A 163 -13.86 22.80 -9.45
C THR A 163 -12.57 22.74 -8.63
N GLY A 164 -12.27 21.59 -8.01
CA GLY A 164 -11.11 21.41 -7.14
C GLY A 164 -9.77 21.39 -7.87
N ILE A 165 -8.92 22.38 -7.58
CA ILE A 165 -7.50 22.42 -8.01
C ILE A 165 -6.61 22.01 -6.82
N TYR A 166 -5.77 21.00 -7.04
CA TYR A 166 -4.82 20.53 -6.02
C TYR A 166 -3.53 21.34 -6.06
N HIS A 167 -3.23 22.04 -4.97
CA HIS A 167 -1.93 22.71 -4.80
C HIS A 167 -1.03 21.85 -3.92
N VAL A 168 0.13 21.46 -4.45
CA VAL A 168 1.01 20.47 -3.84
C VAL A 168 2.40 21.07 -3.60
N THR A 169 2.98 20.72 -2.46
CA THR A 169 4.39 20.98 -2.14
C THR A 169 5.05 19.68 -1.66
N VAL A 170 6.22 19.36 -2.21
CA VAL A 170 7.03 18.20 -1.80
C VAL A 170 8.37 18.67 -1.28
N THR A 171 8.72 18.20 -0.09
CA THR A 171 9.94 18.58 0.62
C THR A 171 10.65 17.32 1.13
N LEU A 172 11.97 17.24 0.95
CA LEU A 172 12.80 16.26 1.66
C LEU A 172 13.42 16.90 2.89
N LEU A 173 13.26 16.22 4.03
CA LEU A 173 13.82 16.59 5.33
C LEU A 173 14.96 15.63 5.63
N PHE A 174 16.19 16.14 5.74
CA PHE A 174 17.37 15.33 6.02
C PHE A 174 17.83 15.54 7.45
N TYR A 175 18.22 14.45 8.11
CA TYR A 175 18.65 14.45 9.49
C TYR A 175 20.06 13.85 9.61
N ASN A 176 20.96 14.59 10.26
CA ASN A 176 22.32 14.17 10.61
C ASN A 176 22.42 14.13 12.14
N GLN A 177 21.76 13.17 12.80
CA GLN A 177 21.91 13.03 14.24
C GLN A 177 23.02 12.05 14.60
N TYR A 178 24.14 12.62 15.07
CA TYR A 178 25.21 11.94 15.80
C TYR A 178 25.11 12.12 17.33
N TYR A 179 23.95 12.55 17.87
CA TYR A 179 23.83 12.82 19.31
C TYR A 179 23.49 11.57 20.13
N VAL A 180 24.43 11.30 21.04
CA VAL A 180 24.45 10.40 22.19
C VAL A 180 23.06 10.28 22.86
N ASN A 181 22.58 9.04 23.01
CA ASN A 181 21.42 8.56 23.81
C ASN A 181 20.05 8.24 23.18
N ALA A 182 19.87 8.24 21.85
CA ALA A 182 18.81 7.42 21.24
C ALA A 182 19.08 7.14 19.76
N PRO A 183 19.70 6.01 19.40
CA PRO A 183 19.86 5.67 17.98
C PRO A 183 18.50 5.25 17.42
N VAL A 184 17.92 6.06 16.53
CA VAL A 184 16.90 5.56 15.59
C VAL A 184 17.65 4.68 14.59
N ARG A 185 17.60 3.37 14.84
CA ARG A 185 18.30 2.35 14.06
C ARG A 185 17.40 1.86 12.93
N VAL A 186 17.95 1.79 11.72
CA VAL A 186 17.42 0.97 10.62
C VAL A 186 17.25 -0.47 11.16
N PRO A 187 16.18 -1.21 10.78
CA PRO A 187 15.66 -2.32 11.57
C PRO A 187 16.43 -3.63 11.38
N PHE A 188 17.76 -3.61 11.44
CA PHE A 188 18.59 -4.79 11.26
C PHE A 188 19.92 -4.55 11.96
N VAL A 189 19.99 -4.89 13.25
CA VAL A 189 21.27 -4.96 13.99
C VAL A 189 21.38 -6.33 14.63
N PRO A 190 22.51 -7.05 14.49
CA PRO A 190 22.79 -8.23 15.29
C PRO A 190 22.90 -7.83 16.76
N CYS A 191 22.29 -8.61 17.65
CA CYS A 191 22.34 -8.33 19.07
C CYS A 191 23.79 -8.50 19.57
N PRO A 192 24.34 -7.57 20.36
CA PRO A 192 25.50 -7.89 21.18
C PRO A 192 25.11 -9.04 22.11
N GLU A 193 25.99 -10.02 22.27
CA GLU A 193 25.83 -11.06 23.26
C GLU A 193 25.65 -10.44 24.65
N ALA A 194 24.61 -10.90 25.34
CA ALA A 194 24.30 -10.76 26.76
C ALA A 194 24.99 -9.62 27.55
N LEU A 195 24.28 -8.51 27.76
CA LEU A 195 24.35 -7.88 29.08
C LEU A 195 23.48 -8.73 30.02
N ASN A 196 24.12 -9.72 30.65
CA ASN A 196 23.61 -10.32 31.87
C ASN A 196 23.46 -9.20 32.91
N LEU A 197 22.24 -8.70 33.09
CA LEU A 197 21.88 -7.91 34.27
C LEU A 197 21.78 -8.86 35.46
N ASN A 198 22.93 -9.21 36.04
CA ASN A 198 22.98 -9.53 37.45
C ASN A 198 22.96 -8.21 38.23
N PRO A 199 22.14 -8.04 39.28
CA PRO A 199 22.19 -6.85 40.11
C PRO A 199 23.53 -6.80 40.85
N ILE A 200 24.30 -5.71 40.67
CA ILE A 200 25.55 -5.49 41.40
C ILE A 200 25.22 -4.97 42.80
N GLU A 201 25.58 -5.75 43.82
CA GLU A 201 26.07 -5.20 45.08
C GLU A 201 27.52 -4.71 44.89
N SER A 202 27.73 -3.44 45.24
CA SER A 202 28.96 -2.72 45.59
C SER A 202 30.35 -3.34 45.30
N LYS A 203 31.21 -2.59 44.59
CA LYS A 203 32.38 -1.86 45.15
C LYS A 203 33.32 -1.34 44.05
N SER A 204 33.95 -0.20 44.37
CA SER A 204 34.88 0.58 43.56
C SER A 204 36.10 -0.18 43.03
N ARG A 205 36.61 0.23 41.86
CA ARG A 205 37.94 0.89 41.70
C ARG A 205 38.19 1.31 40.25
N SER A 206 38.74 2.51 40.13
CA SER A 206 39.27 3.14 38.92
C SER A 206 40.50 2.39 38.36
N ARG A 207 40.60 2.27 37.02
CA ARG A 207 41.84 2.40 36.25
C ARG A 207 41.53 2.54 34.75
N SER A 208 42.15 3.54 34.14
CA SER A 208 42.06 3.90 32.73
C SER A 208 42.97 3.05 31.84
N LEU A 209 42.67 3.11 30.53
CA LEU A 209 43.49 2.76 29.37
C LEU A 209 43.59 1.26 29.05
N ILE A 210 42.88 0.83 28.00
CA ILE A 210 43.46 0.24 26.78
C ILE A 210 42.40 0.38 25.66
N GLN A 211 42.90 0.80 24.52
CA GLN A 211 42.23 1.02 23.25
C GLN A 211 41.79 -0.34 22.67
N GLU A 212 40.50 -0.51 22.40
CA GLU A 212 39.93 -1.73 21.79
C GLU A 212 39.18 -1.38 20.48
N PRO A 213 39.20 -2.30 19.49
CA PRO A 213 39.00 -2.01 18.08
C PRO A 213 37.53 -1.78 17.72
N GLY A 214 37.33 -0.99 16.66
CA GLY A 214 36.05 -0.53 16.16
C GLY A 214 35.02 -1.65 15.97
N PHE A 215 34.04 -1.67 16.86
CA PHE A 215 32.84 -2.48 16.73
C PHE A 215 31.85 -1.75 15.80
N SER A 216 31.94 -2.00 14.50
CA SER A 216 30.94 -1.59 13.52
C SER A 216 29.68 -2.46 13.70
N GLY A 217 28.79 -2.05 14.60
CA GLY A 217 27.46 -2.61 14.72
C GLY A 217 26.67 -2.36 13.43
N VAL A 218 26.60 -3.38 12.58
CA VAL A 218 25.91 -3.34 11.28
C VAL A 218 24.43 -3.05 11.50
N THR A 219 24.06 -1.78 11.37
CA THR A 219 22.75 -1.36 10.87
C THR A 219 22.76 -1.70 9.39
N GLU A 220 21.81 -2.47 8.88
CA GLU A 220 21.78 -2.79 7.45
C GLU A 220 21.71 -1.48 6.65
N SER A 221 22.76 -1.22 5.88
CA SER A 221 22.88 -0.02 5.07
C SER A 221 21.76 0.03 4.05
N PRO A 222 21.28 1.23 3.66
CA PRO A 222 20.50 1.39 2.44
C PRO A 222 21.19 0.72 1.25
N ALA A 223 20.40 0.30 0.25
CA ALA A 223 20.96 -0.33 -0.94
C ALA A 223 21.94 0.62 -1.65
N ASP A 224 23.04 0.10 -2.18
CA ASP A 224 24.05 0.90 -2.91
C ASP A 224 23.52 1.40 -4.26
N LEU A 225 22.62 0.64 -4.88
CA LEU A 225 21.99 0.98 -6.15
C LEU A 225 20.50 0.65 -6.12
N ILE A 226 19.70 1.55 -6.68
CA ILE A 226 18.25 1.36 -6.84
C ILE A 226 17.92 1.56 -8.31
N ILE A 227 17.34 0.52 -8.92
CA ILE A 227 16.94 0.51 -10.33
C ILE A 227 15.41 0.46 -10.39
N PRO A 228 14.74 1.40 -11.08
CA PRO A 228 13.30 1.35 -11.24
C PRO A 228 12.88 0.26 -12.24
N ILE A 229 11.87 -0.52 -11.89
CA ILE A 229 11.10 -1.40 -12.77
C ILE A 229 9.79 -0.67 -13.06
N SER A 230 9.86 0.26 -14.00
CA SER A 230 8.80 1.24 -14.31
C SER A 230 8.56 1.36 -15.82
N ASP A 231 7.47 2.04 -16.18
CA ASP A 231 7.18 2.43 -17.56
C ASP A 231 8.09 3.58 -18.04
N ASP A 232 7.87 4.05 -19.27
CA ASP A 232 8.67 5.07 -19.95
C ASP A 232 8.51 6.51 -19.41
N GLY A 233 7.62 6.72 -18.45
CA GLY A 233 7.39 8.01 -17.80
C GLY A 233 6.40 8.92 -18.53
N ARG A 234 5.94 8.59 -19.75
CA ARG A 234 5.04 9.46 -20.53
C ARG A 234 3.68 9.67 -19.88
N ARG A 235 3.18 8.63 -19.19
CA ARG A 235 1.92 8.64 -18.43
C ARG A 235 2.16 8.25 -16.96
N GLY A 236 3.28 8.71 -16.41
CA GLY A 236 3.79 8.30 -15.10
C GLY A 236 4.75 7.11 -15.19
N PHE A 237 5.43 6.81 -14.09
CA PHE A 237 6.40 5.71 -13.99
C PHE A 237 5.78 4.42 -13.41
N TRP A 238 4.46 4.30 -13.44
CA TRP A 238 3.77 3.03 -13.21
C TRP A 238 3.45 2.36 -14.54
N PHE A 239 3.40 1.04 -14.55
CA PHE A 239 2.73 0.29 -15.60
C PHE A 239 1.23 0.30 -15.35
N LYS A 240 0.46 0.53 -16.41
CA LYS A 240 -0.97 0.28 -16.43
C LYS A 240 -1.22 -1.13 -16.97
N VAL A 241 -1.55 -2.06 -16.08
CA VAL A 241 -1.90 -3.45 -16.43
C VAL A 241 -3.40 -3.51 -16.67
N GLU A 242 -3.78 -3.75 -17.91
CA GLU A 242 -5.17 -3.85 -18.38
C GLU A 242 -5.46 -5.30 -18.82
N GLU A 243 -6.74 -5.65 -19.00
CA GLU A 243 -7.15 -7.03 -19.29
C GLU A 243 -6.48 -7.61 -20.55
N GLU A 244 -6.29 -6.79 -21.58
CA GLU A 244 -5.60 -7.17 -22.84
C GLU A 244 -4.09 -7.36 -22.65
N LYS A 245 -3.49 -6.71 -21.65
CA LYS A 245 -2.04 -6.71 -21.37
C LYS A 245 -1.77 -7.40 -20.03
N ARG A 246 -1.74 -8.73 -20.06
CA ARG A 246 -1.58 -9.59 -18.87
C ARG A 246 -0.35 -9.29 -18.00
N SER A 247 0.69 -8.67 -18.56
CA SER A 247 1.88 -8.24 -17.81
C SER A 247 2.62 -7.10 -18.53
N CYS A 248 3.32 -6.28 -17.76
CA CYS A 248 4.26 -5.27 -18.26
C CYS A 248 5.68 -5.63 -17.83
N SER A 249 6.71 -5.21 -18.58
CA SER A 249 8.08 -5.60 -18.28
C SER A 249 9.12 -4.54 -18.63
N ARG A 250 10.30 -4.67 -18.01
CA ARG A 250 11.49 -3.84 -18.24
C ARG A 250 12.72 -4.73 -18.35
N LYS A 251 13.62 -4.40 -19.29
CA LYS A 251 14.94 -5.03 -19.38
C LYS A 251 15.91 -4.34 -18.42
N ILE A 252 16.58 -5.11 -17.59
CA ILE A 252 17.53 -4.61 -16.60
C ILE A 252 18.77 -5.49 -16.60
N ARG A 253 19.93 -4.85 -16.61
CA ARG A 253 21.23 -5.50 -16.36
C ARG A 253 21.60 -5.31 -14.90
N ILE A 254 21.94 -6.40 -14.22
CA ILE A 254 22.35 -6.38 -12.82
C ILE A 254 23.88 -6.30 -12.74
N PRO A 255 24.46 -5.40 -11.91
CA PRO A 255 25.90 -5.40 -11.66
C PRO A 255 26.37 -6.76 -11.12
N ARG A 256 27.45 -7.29 -11.68
CA ARG A 256 27.93 -8.65 -11.40
C ARG A 256 28.48 -8.83 -9.98
N ASN A 257 28.74 -7.74 -9.27
CA ASN A 257 29.15 -7.74 -7.86
C ASN A 257 27.96 -7.57 -6.88
N THR A 258 26.73 -7.69 -7.34
CA THR A 258 25.55 -7.64 -6.44
C THR A 258 25.48 -8.88 -5.56
N TYR A 259 25.52 -8.72 -4.24
CA TYR A 259 25.41 -9.84 -3.30
C TYR A 259 24.03 -9.97 -2.63
N ARG A 260 23.18 -8.94 -2.72
CA ARG A 260 21.80 -8.97 -2.23
C ARG A 260 20.90 -8.18 -3.17
N ALA A 261 19.69 -8.68 -3.40
CA ALA A 261 18.69 -8.01 -4.20
C ALA A 261 17.30 -8.12 -3.56
N VAL A 262 16.62 -6.99 -3.37
CA VAL A 262 15.24 -6.93 -2.86
C VAL A 262 14.41 -6.06 -3.78
N LEU A 263 13.29 -6.59 -4.23
CA LEU A 263 12.33 -5.86 -5.06
C LEU A 263 11.20 -5.34 -4.18
N GLU A 264 10.98 -4.03 -4.20
CA GLU A 264 9.86 -3.37 -3.53
C GLU A 264 8.75 -3.08 -4.54
N LEU A 265 7.62 -3.78 -4.41
CA LEU A 265 6.48 -3.72 -5.31
C LEU A 265 5.45 -2.68 -4.83
N TYR A 266 5.05 -1.79 -5.73
CA TYR A 266 3.96 -0.81 -5.54
C TYR A 266 2.72 -1.24 -6.32
N VAL A 267 1.55 -1.19 -5.69
CA VAL A 267 0.28 -1.66 -6.28
C VAL A 267 -0.86 -0.71 -5.95
N SER A 268 -1.71 -0.41 -6.93
CA SER A 268 -3.04 0.16 -6.72
C SER A 268 -4.00 -0.33 -7.79
N PHE A 269 -5.27 -0.47 -7.44
CA PHE A 269 -6.33 -1.08 -8.24
C PHE A 269 -7.46 -0.08 -8.44
N HIS A 270 -8.00 -0.01 -9.65
CA HIS A 270 -8.87 1.09 -10.06
C HIS A 270 -10.00 0.61 -10.98
N GLY A 271 -10.94 1.51 -11.27
CA GLY A 271 -12.10 1.20 -12.11
C GLY A 271 -12.93 0.08 -11.50
N ASN A 272 -13.25 -0.95 -12.28
CA ASN A 272 -14.07 -2.08 -11.81
C ASN A 272 -13.37 -2.99 -10.79
N ASP A 273 -12.07 -2.81 -10.57
CA ASP A 273 -11.31 -3.50 -9.53
C ASP A 273 -10.99 -2.62 -8.31
N GLU A 274 -11.47 -1.38 -8.25
CA GLU A 274 -11.32 -0.52 -7.06
C GLU A 274 -11.81 -1.22 -5.77
N PHE A 275 -12.84 -2.07 -5.91
CA PHE A 275 -13.48 -2.81 -4.81
C PHE A 275 -13.42 -4.32 -5.05
N TRP A 276 -12.35 -4.81 -5.68
CA TRP A 276 -12.16 -6.21 -6.11
C TRP A 276 -12.50 -7.24 -5.02
N TYR A 277 -12.26 -6.92 -3.75
CA TYR A 277 -12.58 -7.75 -2.58
C TYR A 277 -14.08 -7.99 -2.36
N SER A 278 -14.93 -7.33 -3.15
CA SER A 278 -16.39 -7.41 -3.10
C SER A 278 -17.02 -7.83 -4.43
N ASN A 279 -16.21 -8.16 -5.44
CA ASN A 279 -16.67 -8.51 -6.78
C ASN A 279 -17.27 -9.93 -6.79
N PRO A 280 -18.51 -10.10 -7.28
CA PRO A 280 -19.09 -11.43 -7.50
C PRO A 280 -18.41 -12.18 -8.67
N PRO A 281 -18.67 -13.49 -8.81
CA PRO A 281 -18.23 -14.24 -9.99
C PRO A 281 -19.02 -13.86 -11.26
N ASN A 282 -18.43 -14.10 -12.43
CA ASN A 282 -19.06 -13.80 -13.73
C ASN A 282 -20.36 -14.59 -13.96
N SER A 283 -20.44 -15.80 -13.40
CA SER A 283 -21.63 -16.66 -13.40
C SER A 283 -22.85 -15.95 -12.80
N TYR A 284 -22.68 -15.31 -11.64
CA TYR A 284 -23.73 -14.56 -10.96
C TYR A 284 -24.17 -13.32 -11.74
N ILE A 285 -23.21 -12.58 -12.32
CA ILE A 285 -23.49 -11.40 -13.15
C ILE A 285 -24.31 -11.80 -14.36
N THR A 286 -23.86 -12.82 -15.10
CA THR A 286 -24.47 -13.29 -16.34
C THR A 286 -25.87 -13.86 -16.07
N ALA A 287 -26.01 -14.73 -15.06
CA ALA A 287 -27.28 -15.38 -14.73
C ALA A 287 -28.38 -14.40 -14.28
N ASN A 288 -27.99 -13.24 -13.74
CA ASN A 288 -28.93 -12.20 -13.30
C ASN A 288 -29.05 -11.02 -14.29
N GLY A 289 -28.32 -11.04 -15.41
CA GLY A 289 -28.33 -9.96 -16.39
C GLY A 289 -27.90 -8.61 -15.80
N LEU A 290 -26.92 -8.60 -14.89
CA LEU A 290 -26.46 -7.39 -14.23
C LEU A 290 -25.60 -6.54 -15.18
N ASP A 291 -25.89 -5.25 -15.24
CA ASP A 291 -25.09 -4.29 -16.02
C ASP A 291 -23.86 -3.84 -15.23
N THR A 292 -22.88 -4.75 -15.12
CA THR A 292 -21.60 -4.50 -14.45
C THR A 292 -20.49 -5.38 -14.99
N GLU A 293 -19.31 -4.79 -15.13
CA GLU A 293 -18.08 -5.50 -15.46
C GLU A 293 -17.31 -5.93 -14.20
N ARG A 294 -17.85 -5.72 -12.99
CA ARG A 294 -17.20 -6.04 -11.69
C ARG A 294 -17.21 -7.54 -11.38
N GLY A 295 -16.59 -8.31 -12.26
CA GLY A 295 -16.55 -9.76 -12.20
C GLY A 295 -15.26 -10.34 -11.62
N ASN A 296 -14.96 -11.55 -12.08
CA ASN A 296 -13.79 -12.36 -11.75
C ASN A 296 -13.67 -12.82 -10.28
N GLY A 297 -14.68 -12.55 -9.46
CA GLY A 297 -14.71 -12.94 -8.05
C GLY A 297 -13.69 -12.18 -7.19
N ALA A 298 -13.78 -12.34 -5.87
CA ALA A 298 -13.00 -11.57 -4.91
C ALA A 298 -11.62 -12.15 -4.57
N TYR A 299 -10.78 -12.35 -5.59
CA TYR A 299 -9.36 -12.70 -5.40
C TYR A 299 -8.48 -12.13 -6.52
N ARG A 300 -7.38 -11.50 -6.12
CA ARG A 300 -6.36 -10.92 -7.00
C ARG A 300 -4.98 -11.24 -6.41
N GLU A 301 -4.04 -11.62 -7.26
CA GLU A 301 -2.65 -11.89 -6.88
C GLU A 301 -1.75 -11.16 -7.88
N VAL A 302 -0.91 -10.25 -7.37
CA VAL A 302 0.09 -9.56 -8.18
C VAL A 302 1.35 -10.41 -8.17
N TYR A 303 1.87 -10.76 -9.33
CA TYR A 303 3.05 -11.60 -9.47
C TYR A 303 4.19 -10.86 -10.18
N VAL A 304 5.41 -11.24 -9.85
CA VAL A 304 6.63 -10.72 -10.47
C VAL A 304 7.34 -11.86 -11.17
N THR A 305 7.85 -11.59 -12.37
CA THR A 305 8.62 -12.54 -13.18
C THR A 305 10.04 -12.05 -13.47
N ILE A 306 10.96 -13.00 -13.63
CA ILE A 306 12.27 -12.79 -14.25
C ILE A 306 12.35 -13.78 -15.42
N ASP A 307 12.58 -13.26 -16.62
CA ASP A 307 12.65 -14.02 -17.87
C ASP A 307 11.45 -14.97 -18.05
N GLY A 308 10.25 -14.46 -17.74
CA GLY A 308 8.97 -15.18 -17.86
C GLY A 308 8.66 -16.16 -16.72
N ARG A 309 9.56 -16.36 -15.75
CA ARG A 309 9.33 -17.24 -14.60
C ARG A 309 8.91 -16.46 -13.36
N ILE A 310 7.85 -16.88 -12.67
CA ILE A 310 7.40 -16.24 -11.43
C ILE A 310 8.47 -16.41 -10.33
N VAL A 311 8.90 -15.28 -9.75
CA VAL A 311 9.88 -15.24 -8.65
C VAL A 311 9.29 -14.81 -7.32
N GLY A 312 8.07 -14.27 -7.34
CA GLY A 312 7.32 -13.91 -6.14
C GLY A 312 5.94 -13.38 -6.48
N SER A 313 5.08 -13.29 -5.47
CA SER A 313 3.74 -12.75 -5.60
C SER A 313 3.19 -12.23 -4.29
N GLU A 314 2.16 -11.39 -4.36
CA GLU A 314 1.51 -10.76 -3.22
C GLU A 314 0.00 -10.61 -3.49
N VAL A 315 -0.82 -10.89 -2.46
CA VAL A 315 -2.24 -10.52 -2.46
C VAL A 315 -2.31 -9.16 -1.77
N PRO A 316 -2.60 -8.06 -2.47
CA PRO A 316 -2.47 -6.72 -1.90
C PRO A 316 -3.46 -6.47 -0.76
N PHE A 317 -3.08 -5.54 0.12
CA PHE A 317 -3.96 -5.00 1.14
C PHE A 317 -5.11 -4.22 0.46
N PRO A 318 -6.38 -4.46 0.83
CA PRO A 318 -7.52 -3.78 0.23
C PRO A 318 -7.64 -2.34 0.76
N VAL A 319 -6.77 -1.44 0.27
CA VAL A 319 -6.88 0.00 0.50
C VAL A 319 -8.27 0.48 0.06
N ILE A 320 -8.95 1.21 0.93
CA ILE A 320 -10.21 1.90 0.61
C ILE A 320 -9.85 3.36 0.33
N PHE A 321 -10.13 3.87 -0.87
CA PHE A 321 -9.86 5.27 -1.18
C PHE A 321 -10.90 6.21 -0.54
N SER A 322 -10.59 7.50 -0.41
CA SER A 322 -11.41 8.46 0.33
C SER A 322 -12.77 8.78 -0.31
N GLY A 323 -13.03 8.32 -1.54
CA GLY A 323 -14.37 8.35 -2.15
C GLY A 323 -15.14 7.03 -2.02
N GLY A 324 -14.50 5.96 -1.56
CA GLY A 324 -15.00 4.59 -1.69
C GLY A 324 -15.94 4.14 -0.58
N ILE A 325 -16.85 3.24 -0.93
CA ILE A 325 -17.88 2.60 -0.08
C ILE A 325 -18.91 3.61 0.49
N ASN A 326 -18.47 4.53 1.33
CA ASN A 326 -19.24 5.65 1.86
C ASN A 326 -18.25 6.81 2.17
N PRO A 327 -18.21 7.86 1.34
CA PRO A 327 -17.23 8.94 1.49
C PRO A 327 -17.36 9.71 2.82
N LEU A 328 -18.52 9.67 3.47
CA LEU A 328 -18.73 10.30 4.78
C LEU A 328 -17.88 9.65 5.90
N PHE A 329 -17.35 8.45 5.70
CA PHE A 329 -16.48 7.77 6.67
C PHE A 329 -15.09 8.38 6.77
N TRP A 330 -14.65 9.06 5.71
CA TRP A 330 -13.26 9.43 5.50
C TRP A 330 -12.95 10.90 5.80
N GLU A 331 -13.82 11.55 6.59
CA GLU A 331 -13.71 12.95 7.00
C GLU A 331 -13.61 13.09 8.53
N PRO A 332 -12.59 13.80 9.05
CA PRO A 332 -11.32 14.16 8.40
C PRO A 332 -10.31 12.99 8.34
N MET A 333 -10.67 11.84 8.90
CA MET A 333 -9.78 10.71 9.08
C MET A 333 -9.95 9.70 7.95
N VAL A 334 -8.95 9.57 7.08
CA VAL A 334 -9.03 8.66 5.91
C VAL A 334 -8.82 7.20 6.29
N ALA A 335 -9.12 6.30 5.35
CA ALA A 335 -8.90 4.88 5.54
C ALA A 335 -7.42 4.52 5.69
N ILE A 336 -7.14 3.39 6.36
CA ILE A 336 -5.77 2.87 6.54
C ILE A 336 -5.07 2.75 5.17
N GLY A 337 -3.92 3.42 5.00
CA GLY A 337 -3.10 3.35 3.79
C GLY A 337 -3.62 4.15 2.59
N ALA A 338 -4.66 4.98 2.74
CA ALA A 338 -5.16 5.82 1.65
C ALA A 338 -4.17 6.94 1.30
N PHE A 339 -3.53 7.56 2.29
CA PHE A 339 -2.56 8.63 2.10
C PHE A 339 -1.13 8.11 1.91
N ASN A 340 -0.79 6.96 2.48
CA ASN A 340 0.48 6.29 2.27
C ASN A 340 0.24 4.83 1.91
N LEU A 341 0.07 4.55 0.61
CA LEU A 341 -0.22 3.20 0.14
C LEU A 341 0.94 2.25 0.46
N PRO A 342 0.63 0.99 0.83
CA PRO A 342 1.64 -0.01 1.17
C PRO A 342 2.48 -0.42 -0.05
N SER A 343 3.73 -0.78 0.21
CA SER A 343 4.60 -1.49 -0.73
C SER A 343 5.05 -2.85 -0.17
N TYR A 344 5.52 -3.74 -1.04
CA TYR A 344 5.73 -5.15 -0.71
C TYR A 344 7.12 -5.66 -1.11
N ASP A 345 7.88 -6.19 -0.16
CA ASP A 345 9.25 -6.66 -0.41
C ASP A 345 9.32 -8.13 -0.83
N ILE A 346 9.85 -8.39 -2.02
CA ILE A 346 10.19 -9.70 -2.56
C ILE A 346 11.72 -9.84 -2.54
N ASP A 347 12.23 -10.80 -1.78
CA ASP A 347 13.67 -11.02 -1.66
C ASP A 347 14.16 -11.89 -2.85
N LEU A 348 14.95 -11.27 -3.72
CA LEU A 348 15.47 -11.88 -4.94
C LEU A 348 16.89 -12.41 -4.77
N THR A 349 17.49 -12.28 -3.59
CA THR A 349 18.85 -12.76 -3.29
C THR A 349 19.06 -14.23 -3.68
N PRO A 350 18.12 -15.17 -3.41
CA PRO A 350 18.26 -16.56 -3.86
C PRO A 350 18.33 -16.76 -5.39
N PHE A 351 17.92 -15.77 -6.18
CA PHE A 351 17.92 -15.82 -7.64
C PHE A 351 19.18 -15.23 -8.28
N LEU A 352 20.10 -14.64 -7.50
CA LEU A 352 21.30 -13.99 -8.01
C LEU A 352 22.12 -14.88 -8.95
N GLY A 353 22.20 -16.19 -8.67
CA GLY A 353 22.91 -17.12 -9.54
C GLY A 353 22.37 -17.24 -10.97
N LYS A 354 21.16 -16.72 -11.26
CA LYS A 354 20.58 -16.68 -12.60
C LYS A 354 20.68 -15.32 -13.28
N ILE A 355 20.89 -14.24 -12.51
CA ILE A 355 20.78 -12.86 -13.00
C ILE A 355 22.10 -12.07 -12.97
N LEU A 356 23.21 -12.72 -12.57
CA LEU A 356 24.56 -12.13 -12.50
C LEU A 356 25.46 -12.54 -13.68
N ASP A 357 24.87 -12.88 -14.83
CA ASP A 357 25.61 -13.31 -16.03
C ASP A 357 26.10 -12.13 -16.90
N GLY A 358 25.79 -10.88 -16.50
CA GLY A 358 26.17 -9.66 -17.20
C GLY A 358 25.25 -9.30 -18.38
N LYS A 359 24.16 -10.04 -18.60
CA LYS A 359 23.17 -9.78 -19.64
C LYS A 359 21.97 -8.99 -19.10
N ASP A 360 21.13 -8.56 -20.02
CA ASP A 360 19.85 -7.94 -19.69
C ASP A 360 18.82 -9.04 -19.40
N HIS A 361 18.14 -8.93 -18.27
CA HIS A 361 17.02 -9.81 -17.87
C HIS A 361 15.69 -9.05 -17.95
N VAL A 362 14.63 -9.77 -18.28
CA VAL A 362 13.28 -9.20 -18.38
C VAL A 362 12.57 -9.34 -17.05
N PHE A 363 12.38 -8.23 -16.34
CA PHE A 363 11.59 -8.15 -15.12
C PHE A 363 10.15 -7.80 -15.48
N GLY A 364 9.20 -8.69 -15.18
CA GLY A 364 7.78 -8.51 -15.47
C GLY A 364 6.92 -8.39 -14.22
N ILE A 365 5.80 -7.66 -14.32
CA ILE A 365 4.77 -7.55 -13.28
C ILE A 365 3.41 -7.77 -13.93
N GLY A 366 2.57 -8.60 -13.32
CA GLY A 366 1.21 -8.88 -13.80
C GLY A 366 0.23 -9.14 -12.66
N VAL A 367 -1.06 -9.20 -13.00
CA VAL A 367 -2.15 -9.39 -12.03
C VAL A 367 -3.03 -10.56 -12.44
N VAL A 368 -3.22 -11.52 -11.54
CA VAL A 368 -4.11 -12.66 -11.76
C VAL A 368 -5.56 -12.19 -11.73
N LYS A 369 -6.28 -12.40 -12.83
CA LYS A 369 -7.70 -12.08 -13.01
C LYS A 369 -8.08 -10.60 -12.75
N GLY A 370 -7.11 -9.69 -12.88
CA GLY A 370 -7.37 -8.25 -12.83
C GLY A 370 -8.29 -7.80 -13.96
N ILE A 371 -9.19 -6.87 -13.69
CA ILE A 371 -10.10 -6.22 -14.65
C ILE A 371 -9.96 -4.70 -14.60
N SER A 372 -10.45 -4.03 -15.63
CA SER A 372 -10.28 -2.58 -15.81
C SER A 372 -8.81 -2.18 -15.89
N TYR A 373 -8.18 -1.76 -14.79
CA TYR A 373 -6.75 -1.52 -14.77
C TYR A 373 -6.13 -1.52 -13.36
N TRP A 374 -4.85 -1.85 -13.32
CA TRP A 374 -3.99 -1.83 -12.13
C TRP A 374 -2.74 -1.01 -12.41
N LEU A 375 -2.37 -0.14 -11.47
CA LEU A 375 -1.12 0.63 -11.56
C LEU A 375 -0.05 -0.07 -10.72
N VAL A 376 1.00 -0.57 -11.37
CA VAL A 376 2.06 -1.37 -10.74
C VAL A 376 3.45 -0.97 -11.23
N ASN A 377 4.44 -1.06 -10.35
CA ASN A 377 5.86 -0.87 -10.65
C ASN A 377 6.65 -1.35 -9.44
N ALA A 378 7.97 -1.38 -9.55
CA ALA A 378 8.81 -1.75 -8.43
C ALA A 378 10.13 -0.98 -8.40
N ASN A 379 10.73 -0.95 -7.21
CA ASN A 379 12.09 -0.47 -7.01
C ASN A 379 12.98 -1.67 -6.70
N LEU A 380 14.01 -1.91 -7.52
CA LEU A 380 14.98 -2.97 -7.31
C LEU A 380 16.16 -2.42 -6.50
N HIS A 381 16.21 -2.80 -5.22
CA HIS A 381 17.27 -2.44 -4.27
C HIS A 381 18.40 -3.47 -4.35
N LEU A 382 19.62 -3.01 -4.64
CA LEU A 382 20.81 -3.85 -4.83
C LEU A 382 21.91 -3.44 -3.85
N TRP A 383 22.50 -4.43 -3.18
CA TRP A 383 23.72 -4.25 -2.38
C TRP A 383 24.90 -4.87 -3.10
N LEU A 384 25.98 -4.10 -3.20
CA LEU A 384 27.15 -4.41 -4.02
C LEU A 384 28.35 -4.75 -3.13
N ASP A 385 29.13 -5.73 -3.56
CA ASP A 385 30.43 -6.03 -2.99
C ASP A 385 31.43 -5.00 -3.53
N HIS A 386 31.89 -4.08 -2.67
CA HIS A 386 32.80 -3.00 -3.08
C HIS A 386 34.24 -3.47 -3.24
N ASP A 387 34.59 -4.62 -2.64
CA ASP A 387 35.94 -5.22 -2.70
C ASP A 387 36.06 -6.26 -3.84
N SER A 388 34.99 -6.50 -4.59
CA SER A 388 34.99 -7.39 -5.75
C SER A 388 34.24 -6.82 -6.95
N THR A 389 34.76 -7.03 -8.15
CA THR A 389 34.05 -6.68 -9.40
C THR A 389 33.02 -7.72 -9.83
N VAL A 390 33.09 -8.95 -9.29
CA VAL A 390 32.19 -10.07 -9.61
C VAL A 390 31.98 -10.94 -8.37
N VAL A 391 30.73 -11.30 -8.08
CA VAL A 391 30.41 -12.34 -7.09
C VAL A 391 29.91 -13.60 -7.81
N HIS A 392 30.08 -14.76 -7.16
CA HIS A 392 29.59 -16.03 -7.67
C HIS A 392 28.36 -16.45 -6.88
N ALA A 393 27.29 -16.88 -7.55
CA ALA A 393 26.05 -17.26 -6.90
C ALA A 393 25.39 -18.45 -7.61
N ASN A 394 24.60 -19.23 -6.89
CA ASN A 394 23.80 -20.31 -7.47
C ASN A 394 22.51 -20.55 -6.65
N PRO A 395 21.34 -20.80 -7.26
CA PRO A 395 20.17 -21.27 -6.53
C PRO A 395 20.37 -22.75 -6.15
N VAL A 396 20.07 -23.10 -4.90
CA VAL A 396 20.23 -24.47 -4.39
C VAL A 396 18.90 -25.20 -4.30
N VAL A 397 17.79 -24.50 -4.02
CA VAL A 397 16.45 -25.10 -3.93
C VAL A 397 15.40 -24.08 -4.33
N HIS A 398 14.48 -24.45 -5.20
CA HIS A 398 13.32 -23.63 -5.58
C HIS A 398 12.04 -24.47 -5.47
N TYR A 399 11.28 -24.24 -4.41
CA TYR A 399 9.93 -24.76 -4.24
C TYR A 399 8.94 -23.61 -4.29
N SER A 400 8.21 -23.50 -5.41
CA SER A 400 7.21 -22.47 -5.63
C SER A 400 6.06 -23.07 -6.44
N PRO A 401 5.11 -23.77 -5.80
CA PRO A 401 3.94 -24.31 -6.47
C PRO A 401 3.01 -23.18 -6.95
N GLU A 402 2.09 -23.52 -7.85
CA GLU A 402 0.97 -22.64 -8.16
C GLU A 402 0.10 -22.41 -6.92
N THR A 403 -0.61 -21.28 -6.90
CA THR A 403 -1.52 -20.96 -5.80
C THR A 403 -2.71 -21.93 -5.83
N SER A 404 -2.98 -22.61 -4.71
CA SER A 404 -4.20 -23.41 -4.56
C SER A 404 -5.37 -22.47 -4.35
N ILE A 405 -6.41 -22.56 -5.19
CA ILE A 405 -7.60 -21.70 -5.12
C ILE A 405 -8.85 -22.57 -5.21
N GLU A 406 -9.68 -22.52 -4.18
CA GLU A 406 -10.99 -23.16 -4.11
C GLU A 406 -12.08 -22.09 -4.17
N ARG A 407 -13.16 -22.37 -4.90
CA ARG A 407 -14.30 -21.46 -5.07
C ARG A 407 -15.59 -22.21 -4.90
N GLN A 408 -16.52 -21.62 -4.16
CA GLN A 408 -17.88 -22.14 -4.00
C GLN A 408 -18.87 -21.03 -4.30
N GLU A 409 -19.90 -21.37 -5.06
CA GLU A 409 -20.91 -20.42 -5.53
C GLU A 409 -22.29 -21.07 -5.35
N GLU A 410 -23.18 -20.41 -4.61
CA GLU A 410 -24.56 -20.84 -4.41
C GLU A 410 -25.48 -19.64 -4.51
N PHE A 411 -26.38 -19.60 -5.49
CA PHE A 411 -27.29 -18.46 -5.65
C PHE A 411 -28.60 -18.84 -6.34
N ARG A 412 -29.65 -18.06 -6.06
CA ARG A 412 -30.94 -18.10 -6.73
C ARG A 412 -31.41 -16.67 -6.97
N GLY A 413 -31.39 -16.26 -8.24
CA GLY A 413 -31.60 -14.85 -8.58
C GLY A 413 -30.54 -13.98 -7.90
N LEU A 414 -30.97 -12.85 -7.34
CA LEU A 414 -30.07 -11.88 -6.70
C LEU A 414 -29.55 -12.31 -5.32
N ASP A 415 -30.11 -13.35 -4.70
CA ASP A 415 -29.66 -13.83 -3.40
C ASP A 415 -28.70 -15.00 -3.57
N GLY A 416 -27.57 -14.95 -2.86
CA GLY A 416 -26.50 -15.94 -3.01
C GLY A 416 -25.32 -15.74 -2.07
N ALA A 417 -24.43 -16.73 -2.04
CA ALA A 417 -23.20 -16.77 -1.28
C ALA A 417 -22.04 -17.23 -2.16
N PHE A 418 -20.88 -16.60 -1.99
CA PHE A 418 -19.67 -16.86 -2.75
C PHE A 418 -18.48 -16.94 -1.80
N ASP A 419 -17.78 -18.06 -1.83
CA ASP A 419 -16.57 -18.29 -1.04
C ASP A 419 -15.36 -18.45 -1.96
N VAL A 420 -14.25 -17.87 -1.55
CA VAL A 420 -12.94 -18.05 -2.17
C VAL A 420 -11.91 -18.31 -1.09
N ASP A 421 -11.29 -19.49 -1.16
CA ASP A 421 -10.16 -19.87 -0.31
C ASP A 421 -8.91 -19.97 -1.20
N ALA A 422 -7.81 -19.35 -0.78
CA ALA A 422 -6.56 -19.42 -1.52
C ALA A 422 -5.35 -19.54 -0.58
N GLU A 423 -4.45 -20.47 -0.88
CA GLU A 423 -3.25 -20.72 -0.08
C GLU A 423 -2.03 -20.99 -0.96
N LYS A 424 -0.86 -20.58 -0.47
CA LYS A 424 0.42 -20.82 -1.13
C LYS A 424 1.52 -20.87 -0.10
N GLU A 425 2.46 -21.79 -0.28
CA GLU A 425 3.72 -21.84 0.47
C GLU A 425 4.89 -21.97 -0.50
N THR A 426 5.90 -21.13 -0.33
CA THR A 426 7.12 -21.14 -1.15
C THR A 426 8.34 -21.18 -0.25
N GLN A 427 9.39 -21.84 -0.75
CA GLN A 427 10.71 -21.83 -0.13
C GLN A 427 11.78 -21.80 -1.21
N ILE A 428 12.66 -20.82 -1.11
CA ILE A 428 13.71 -20.58 -2.10
C ILE A 428 15.02 -20.36 -1.36
N THR A 429 16.07 -21.05 -1.78
CA THR A 429 17.40 -20.97 -1.20
C THR A 429 18.44 -20.75 -2.30
N GLY A 430 19.35 -19.82 -2.08
CA GLY A 430 20.52 -19.61 -2.93
C GLY A 430 21.70 -19.10 -2.11
N TRP A 431 22.91 -19.31 -2.63
CA TRP A 431 24.14 -18.81 -2.02
C TRP A 431 24.84 -17.81 -2.91
N VAL A 432 25.64 -16.94 -2.29
CA VAL A 432 26.52 -15.97 -2.93
C VAL A 432 27.87 -16.00 -2.20
N ILE A 433 28.96 -16.06 -2.96
CA ILE A 433 30.33 -15.88 -2.47
C ILE A 433 30.73 -14.42 -2.70
N THR A 434 30.98 -13.71 -1.61
CA THR A 434 31.48 -12.34 -1.58
C THR A 434 32.95 -12.33 -1.13
N SER A 435 33.59 -11.15 -1.21
CA SER A 435 34.89 -10.85 -0.61
C SER A 435 34.96 -11.18 0.88
N ALA A 436 33.83 -11.03 1.60
CA ALA A 436 33.70 -11.34 3.03
C ALA A 436 33.37 -12.81 3.33
N GLY A 437 33.13 -13.64 2.30
CA GLY A 437 32.87 -15.07 2.43
C GLY A 437 31.56 -15.53 1.80
N ASN A 438 31.22 -16.80 2.04
CA ASN A 438 29.99 -17.41 1.51
C ASN A 438 28.78 -17.09 2.39
N ILE A 439 27.68 -16.68 1.75
CA ILE A 439 26.41 -16.37 2.39
C ILE A 439 25.31 -17.17 1.71
N THR A 440 24.54 -17.93 2.49
CA THR A 440 23.35 -18.63 2.00
C THR A 440 22.09 -17.97 2.54
N THR A 441 21.18 -17.59 1.65
CA THR A 441 19.89 -16.98 1.98
C THR A 441 18.76 -17.94 1.66
N THR A 442 17.93 -18.25 2.66
CA THR A 442 16.69 -19.01 2.52
C THR A 442 15.49 -18.11 2.83
N VAL A 443 14.60 -17.98 1.85
CA VAL A 443 13.35 -17.23 1.95
C VAL A 443 12.20 -18.23 1.96
N SER A 444 11.41 -18.25 3.03
CA SER A 444 10.15 -19.01 3.10
C SER A 444 8.98 -18.04 3.22
N GLN A 445 8.01 -18.13 2.33
CA GLN A 445 6.81 -17.31 2.35
C GLN A 445 5.59 -18.20 2.32
N GLY A 446 4.51 -17.79 2.98
CA GLY A 446 3.23 -18.45 2.81
C GLY A 446 2.09 -17.54 3.21
N PHE A 447 0.96 -17.70 2.51
CA PHE A 447 -0.27 -16.98 2.82
C PHE A 447 -1.48 -17.91 2.83
N SER A 448 -2.50 -17.48 3.57
CA SER A 448 -3.85 -18.04 3.56
C SER A 448 -4.83 -16.87 3.44
N PHE A 449 -5.69 -16.95 2.44
CA PHE A 449 -6.69 -15.96 2.07
C PHE A 449 -8.06 -16.63 2.08
N LYS A 450 -9.04 -15.99 2.71
CA LYS A 450 -10.45 -16.37 2.64
C LYS A 450 -11.28 -15.14 2.35
N ASN A 451 -12.18 -15.20 1.39
CA ASN A 451 -13.18 -14.16 1.13
C ASN A 451 -14.56 -14.78 1.02
N PHE A 452 -15.55 -14.14 1.65
CA PHE A 452 -16.95 -14.52 1.64
C PHE A 452 -17.80 -13.32 1.25
N ILE A 453 -18.62 -13.46 0.22
CA ILE A 453 -19.62 -12.48 -0.20
C ILE A 453 -21.00 -13.10 -0.07
N LYS A 454 -21.95 -12.37 0.51
CA LYS A 454 -23.35 -12.78 0.59
C LYS A 454 -24.28 -11.66 0.17
N PHE A 455 -25.18 -11.97 -0.75
CA PHE A 455 -26.31 -11.14 -1.13
C PHE A 455 -27.59 -11.73 -0.55
N GLN A 456 -28.41 -10.88 0.06
CA GLN A 456 -29.68 -11.26 0.68
C GLN A 456 -30.74 -10.20 0.38
N ARG A 457 -32.01 -10.56 0.60
CA ARG A 457 -33.15 -9.65 0.44
C ARG A 457 -33.22 -9.10 -0.98
N LYS A 458 -33.15 -10.00 -1.96
CA LYS A 458 -33.08 -9.68 -3.40
C LYS A 458 -31.91 -8.74 -3.72
N GLY A 459 -30.74 -9.03 -3.15
CA GLY A 459 -29.51 -8.24 -3.36
C GLY A 459 -29.40 -6.91 -2.60
N SER A 460 -30.44 -6.47 -1.88
CA SER A 460 -30.40 -5.20 -1.14
C SER A 460 -29.43 -5.21 0.05
N LEU A 461 -29.16 -6.37 0.64
CA LEU A 461 -28.18 -6.56 1.71
C LEU A 461 -26.96 -7.31 1.17
N LYS A 462 -25.81 -6.63 1.12
CA LYS A 462 -24.51 -7.21 0.76
C LYS A 462 -23.63 -7.31 2.00
N THR A 463 -23.03 -8.48 2.24
CA THR A 463 -22.03 -8.70 3.28
C THR A 463 -20.75 -9.24 2.64
N VAL A 464 -19.62 -8.62 2.94
CA VAL A 464 -18.28 -9.03 2.53
C VAL A 464 -17.47 -9.30 3.79
N LYS A 465 -16.78 -10.44 3.84
CA LYS A 465 -15.82 -10.78 4.90
C LYS A 465 -14.56 -11.33 4.26
N GLN A 466 -13.44 -10.67 4.48
CA GLN A 466 -12.13 -11.11 4.04
C GLN A 466 -11.22 -11.36 5.23
N LYS A 467 -10.42 -12.42 5.15
CA LYS A 467 -9.36 -12.74 6.09
C LYS A 467 -8.10 -13.06 5.29
N PHE A 468 -7.05 -12.30 5.53
CA PHE A 468 -5.73 -12.62 5.02
C PHE A 468 -4.74 -12.84 6.16
N LYS A 469 -3.85 -13.81 5.97
CA LYS A 469 -2.71 -14.08 6.85
C LYS A 469 -1.51 -14.39 5.98
N ALA A 470 -0.39 -13.70 6.21
CA ALA A 470 0.89 -14.06 5.59
C ALA A 470 2.00 -14.24 6.63
N LYS A 471 2.95 -15.10 6.31
CA LYS A 471 4.20 -15.30 7.05
C LYS A 471 5.37 -15.27 6.08
N LYS A 472 6.36 -14.43 6.33
CA LYS A 472 7.67 -14.43 5.63
C LYS A 472 8.74 -14.78 6.65
N LYS A 473 9.67 -15.65 6.28
CA LYS A 473 10.89 -15.95 7.05
C LYS A 473 12.08 -15.79 6.11
N VAL A 474 13.09 -15.03 6.52
CA VAL A 474 14.37 -14.95 5.84
C VAL A 474 15.42 -15.46 6.82
N LYS A 475 16.20 -16.46 6.41
CA LYS A 475 17.32 -17.00 7.18
C LYS A 475 18.57 -16.82 6.34
N VAL A 476 19.55 -16.12 6.89
CA VAL A 476 20.86 -15.91 6.29
C VAL A 476 21.89 -16.63 7.15
N ILE A 477 22.71 -17.48 6.54
CA ILE A 477 23.80 -18.22 7.19
C ILE A 477 25.13 -17.98 6.49
N ASP A 478 26.23 -18.06 7.24
CA ASP A 478 27.59 -17.98 6.70
C ASP A 478 28.07 -19.34 6.15
N GLY A 479 29.29 -19.36 5.61
CA GLY A 479 29.93 -20.58 5.09
C GLY A 479 30.23 -21.66 6.14
N ARG A 480 30.17 -21.34 7.44
CA ARG A 480 30.30 -22.29 8.56
C ARG A 480 28.94 -22.83 9.02
N GLY A 481 27.84 -22.31 8.46
CA GLY A 481 26.48 -22.67 8.84
C GLY A 481 25.94 -21.86 10.03
N GLU A 482 26.66 -20.85 10.48
CA GLU A 482 26.24 -19.96 11.57
C GLU A 482 25.18 -18.97 11.09
N SER A 483 24.21 -18.66 11.94
CA SER A 483 23.08 -17.80 11.58
C SER A 483 23.46 -16.33 11.66
N ILE A 484 23.70 -15.68 10.52
CA ILE A 484 23.96 -14.23 10.43
C ILE A 484 22.71 -13.44 10.79
N THR A 485 21.57 -13.77 10.19
CA THR A 485 20.32 -13.02 10.39
C THR A 485 19.10 -13.91 10.22
N ARG A 486 18.07 -13.63 11.02
CA ARG A 486 16.78 -14.32 10.92
C ARG A 486 15.64 -13.33 11.07
N LEU A 487 14.96 -13.04 9.98
CA LEU A 487 13.75 -12.21 9.95
C LEU A 487 12.51 -13.12 9.93
N LYS A 488 11.50 -12.77 10.73
CA LYS A 488 10.15 -13.32 10.64
C LYS A 488 9.15 -12.17 10.58
N VAL A 489 8.34 -12.12 9.54
CA VAL A 489 7.25 -11.15 9.38
C VAL A 489 5.93 -11.90 9.38
N ARG A 490 4.95 -11.39 10.12
CA ARG A 490 3.57 -11.87 10.11
C ARG A 490 2.66 -10.70 9.79
N ARG A 491 1.77 -10.85 8.82
CA ARG A 491 0.77 -9.83 8.46
C ARG A 491 -0.62 -10.42 8.52
N ARG A 492 -1.59 -9.64 8.97
CA ARG A 492 -3.01 -9.96 8.93
C ARG A 492 -3.80 -8.70 8.64
N TYR A 493 -4.77 -8.78 7.75
CA TYR A 493 -5.69 -7.69 7.48
C TYR A 493 -7.11 -8.20 7.23
N PRO A 494 -7.90 -8.45 8.29
CA PRO A 494 -9.31 -8.73 8.12
C PRO A 494 -10.06 -7.48 7.65
N LEU A 495 -11.05 -7.69 6.79
CA LEU A 495 -11.99 -6.68 6.29
C LEU A 495 -13.41 -7.23 6.39
N ARG A 496 -14.34 -6.39 6.83
CA ARG A 496 -15.78 -6.64 6.80
C ARG A 496 -16.47 -5.40 6.26
N VAL A 497 -17.35 -5.60 5.28
CA VAL A 497 -18.20 -4.54 4.74
C VAL A 497 -19.62 -5.07 4.72
N VAL A 498 -20.56 -4.32 5.27
CA VAL A 498 -22.00 -4.62 5.19
C VAL A 498 -22.71 -3.40 4.66
N THR A 499 -23.48 -3.59 3.60
CA THR A 499 -24.23 -2.53 2.94
C THR A 499 -25.68 -2.98 2.80
N ASN A 500 -26.61 -2.13 3.23
CA ASN A 500 -28.05 -2.34 3.07
C ASN A 500 -28.64 -1.16 2.30
N THR A 501 -29.29 -1.45 1.17
CA THR A 501 -29.83 -0.43 0.27
C THR A 501 -31.35 -0.47 0.23
N GLN A 502 -31.97 0.70 0.35
CA GLN A 502 -33.40 0.90 0.22
C GLN A 502 -33.66 1.94 -0.87
N GLN A 503 -34.38 1.55 -1.92
CA GLN A 503 -34.79 2.46 -3.00
C GLN A 503 -36.13 3.13 -2.66
N PHE A 504 -36.31 4.37 -3.12
CA PHE A 504 -37.54 5.14 -3.01
C PHE A 504 -38.15 5.43 -4.39
N GLN A 505 -39.42 5.83 -4.42
CA GLN A 505 -40.19 6.01 -5.67
C GLN A 505 -39.72 7.20 -6.53
N ASP A 506 -39.06 8.17 -5.93
CA ASP A 506 -38.55 9.39 -6.59
C ASP A 506 -37.16 9.19 -7.24
N GLY A 507 -36.66 7.95 -7.26
CA GLY A 507 -35.34 7.58 -7.78
C GLY A 507 -34.20 7.84 -6.80
N THR A 508 -34.47 8.30 -5.58
CA THR A 508 -33.48 8.35 -4.51
C THR A 508 -33.33 6.97 -3.85
N TYR A 509 -32.20 6.76 -3.19
CA TYR A 509 -32.00 5.56 -2.39
C TYR A 509 -31.17 5.85 -1.15
N ARG A 510 -31.43 5.11 -0.09
CA ARG A 510 -30.67 5.14 1.16
C ARG A 510 -29.76 3.94 1.24
N VAL A 511 -28.50 4.20 1.58
CA VAL A 511 -27.49 3.18 1.84
C VAL A 511 -27.08 3.25 3.30
N VAL A 512 -27.22 2.15 4.03
CA VAL A 512 -26.70 2.00 5.40
C VAL A 512 -25.48 1.10 5.32
N THR A 513 -24.37 1.55 5.89
CA THR A 513 -23.07 0.90 5.73
C THR A 513 -22.38 0.71 7.08
N ASP A 514 -21.74 -0.43 7.24
CA ASP A 514 -20.84 -0.79 8.34
C ASP A 514 -19.55 -1.37 7.75
N VAL A 515 -18.41 -0.77 8.07
CA VAL A 515 -17.07 -1.18 7.64
C VAL A 515 -16.20 -1.41 8.86
N SER A 516 -15.47 -2.52 8.87
CA SER A 516 -14.41 -2.78 9.84
C SER A 516 -13.21 -3.36 9.11
N HIS A 517 -12.06 -2.74 9.26
CA HIS A 517 -10.81 -3.27 8.70
C HIS A 517 -9.63 -3.00 9.61
N SER A 518 -8.57 -3.78 9.45
CA SER A 518 -7.38 -3.60 10.26
C SER A 518 -6.13 -4.06 9.55
N VAL A 519 -4.98 -3.58 10.03
CA VAL A 519 -3.65 -4.05 9.68
C VAL A 519 -2.95 -4.46 10.96
N LYS A 520 -2.50 -5.71 11.02
CA LYS A 520 -1.69 -6.25 12.11
C LYS A 520 -0.41 -6.83 11.56
N GLU A 521 0.71 -6.26 11.96
CA GLU A 521 2.03 -6.68 11.51
C GLU A 521 2.94 -6.96 12.70
N LYS A 522 3.72 -8.03 12.61
CA LYS A 522 4.75 -8.35 13.60
C LYS A 522 6.04 -8.75 12.91
N TYR A 523 7.08 -8.01 13.19
CA TYR A 523 8.45 -8.22 12.73
C TYR A 523 9.27 -8.73 13.90
N VAL A 524 10.03 -9.79 13.67
CA VAL A 524 10.96 -10.36 14.64
C VAL A 524 12.27 -10.60 13.93
N SER A 525 13.33 -9.93 14.35
CA SER A 525 14.69 -10.12 13.83
C SER A 525 15.68 -10.27 14.96
N GLY A 526 16.21 -11.49 15.17
CA GLY A 526 16.99 -11.81 16.36
C GLY A 526 16.21 -11.46 17.62
N CYS A 527 16.71 -10.48 18.38
CA CYS A 527 16.09 -10.01 19.60
C CYS A 527 15.12 -8.81 19.33
N PHE A 528 15.23 -8.11 18.20
CA PHE A 528 14.35 -7.01 17.81
C PHE A 528 12.92 -7.49 17.52
N VAL A 529 11.93 -6.82 18.09
CA VAL A 529 10.51 -7.05 17.83
C VAL A 529 9.87 -5.70 17.53
N LYS A 530 9.12 -5.63 16.44
CA LYS A 530 8.25 -4.50 16.09
C LYS A 530 6.85 -5.03 15.82
N SER A 531 5.84 -4.38 16.37
CA SER A 531 4.43 -4.74 16.24
C SER A 531 3.61 -3.52 15.89
N ILE A 532 2.76 -3.64 14.88
CA ILE A 532 1.79 -2.64 14.49
C ILE A 532 0.40 -3.28 14.58
N ASN A 533 -0.54 -2.58 15.20
CA ASN A 533 -1.95 -2.93 15.21
C ASN A 533 -2.78 -1.68 14.95
N ASN A 534 -3.41 -1.63 13.78
CA ASN A 534 -4.25 -0.51 13.35
C ASN A 534 -5.64 -1.05 13.04
N VAL A 535 -6.67 -0.63 13.77
CA VAL A 535 -8.04 -1.09 13.61
C VAL A 535 -8.94 0.11 13.40
N GLN A 536 -9.72 0.13 12.32
CA GLN A 536 -10.65 1.20 12.02
C GLN A 536 -12.05 0.63 11.78
N ASN A 537 -13.05 1.26 12.40
CA ASN A 537 -14.44 0.88 12.29
C ASN A 537 -15.28 2.10 11.92
N SER A 538 -16.12 1.96 10.91
CA SER A 538 -16.96 3.03 10.39
C SER A 538 -18.40 2.55 10.28
N LYS A 539 -19.34 3.40 10.64
CA LYS A 539 -20.78 3.14 10.49
C LYS A 539 -21.50 4.42 10.10
N GLY A 540 -22.53 4.29 9.28
CA GLY A 540 -23.31 5.43 8.87
C GLY A 540 -24.34 5.11 7.80
N TRP A 541 -24.99 6.16 7.32
CA TRP A 541 -25.93 6.08 6.22
C TRP A 541 -25.85 7.32 5.35
N MET A 542 -26.23 7.16 4.09
CA MET A 542 -26.34 8.25 3.12
C MET A 542 -27.62 8.09 2.30
N GLU A 543 -28.25 9.21 2.00
CA GLU A 543 -29.31 9.32 1.00
C GLU A 543 -28.70 9.88 -0.28
N VAL A 544 -28.98 9.22 -1.40
CA VAL A 544 -28.28 9.45 -2.66
C VAL A 544 -29.29 9.58 -3.80
N LYS A 545 -28.99 10.48 -4.73
CA LYS A 545 -29.64 10.55 -6.04
C LYS A 545 -28.58 10.44 -7.14
N GLY A 546 -28.63 9.38 -7.94
CA GLY A 546 -27.56 9.06 -8.88
C GLY A 546 -26.24 8.85 -8.15
N HIS A 547 -25.29 9.78 -8.32
CA HIS A 547 -23.98 9.77 -7.66
C HIS A 547 -23.83 10.85 -6.57
N SER A 548 -24.84 11.67 -6.34
CA SER A 548 -24.73 12.79 -5.40
C SER A 548 -25.30 12.43 -4.04
N VAL A 549 -24.50 12.62 -2.98
CA VAL A 549 -24.98 12.49 -1.60
C VAL A 549 -25.81 13.71 -1.24
N LEU A 550 -27.09 13.48 -0.92
CA LEU A 550 -28.02 14.54 -0.53
C LEU A 550 -27.94 14.82 0.98
N SER A 551 -27.89 13.76 1.78
CA SER A 551 -27.78 13.83 3.23
C SER A 551 -27.17 12.55 3.79
N GLY A 552 -26.67 12.59 5.02
CA GLY A 552 -26.14 11.41 5.66
C GLY A 552 -25.51 11.69 7.01
N GLN A 553 -25.17 10.61 7.70
CA GLN A 553 -24.43 10.65 8.97
C GLN A 553 -23.41 9.52 8.98
N ALA A 554 -22.26 9.79 9.58
CA ALA A 554 -21.17 8.84 9.65
C ALA A 554 -20.41 8.99 10.97
N SER A 555 -19.85 7.88 11.43
CA SER A 555 -18.90 7.87 12.53
C SER A 555 -17.79 6.87 12.21
N THR A 556 -16.56 7.26 12.48
CA THR A 556 -15.37 6.43 12.31
C THR A 556 -14.55 6.47 13.59
N THR A 557 -14.15 5.30 14.08
CA THR A 557 -13.19 5.16 15.17
C THR A 557 -11.96 4.42 14.69
N GLN A 558 -10.79 4.81 15.18
CA GLN A 558 -9.53 4.18 14.83
C GLN A 558 -8.64 4.05 16.06
N ASN A 559 -8.19 2.82 16.31
CA ASN A 559 -7.25 2.49 17.36
C ASN A 559 -5.94 2.03 16.72
N TYR A 560 -4.89 2.82 16.91
CA TYR A 560 -3.56 2.54 16.43
C TYR A 560 -2.62 2.23 17.59
N SER A 561 -1.81 1.19 17.45
CA SER A 561 -0.66 0.94 18.30
C SER A 561 0.57 0.51 17.51
N TYR A 562 1.71 1.04 17.94
CA TYR A 562 3.04 0.72 17.48
C TYR A 562 3.88 0.38 18.70
N VAL A 563 4.53 -0.77 18.68
CA VAL A 563 5.40 -1.21 19.78
C VAL A 563 6.69 -1.75 19.17
N ASP A 564 7.82 -1.21 19.61
CA ASP A 564 9.11 -1.86 19.45
C ASP A 564 9.81 -2.01 20.82
N ARG A 565 11.12 -2.28 20.83
CA ARG A 565 11.88 -2.47 22.07
C ARG A 565 12.00 -1.22 22.94
N VAL A 566 11.93 -0.05 22.34
CA VAL A 566 12.28 1.22 22.96
C VAL A 566 11.07 2.15 22.99
N ILE A 567 10.25 2.10 21.95
CA ILE A 567 9.15 2.99 21.71
C ILE A 567 7.87 2.20 21.80
N CYS A 568 6.97 2.69 22.64
CA CYS A 568 5.56 2.36 22.55
C CYS A 568 4.79 3.61 22.13
N TYR A 569 3.81 3.45 21.25
CA TYR A 569 2.93 4.53 20.86
C TYR A 569 1.53 3.98 20.61
N SER A 570 0.53 4.70 21.08
CA SER A 570 -0.85 4.45 20.68
C SER A 570 -1.58 5.76 20.43
N ARG A 571 -2.57 5.71 19.54
CA ARG A 571 -3.47 6.82 19.24
C ARG A 571 -4.87 6.28 18.99
N ASN A 572 -5.84 6.81 19.72
CA ASN A 572 -7.25 6.48 19.59
C ASN A 572 -7.98 7.73 19.11
N VAL A 573 -8.59 7.63 17.93
CA VAL A 573 -9.27 8.74 17.27
C VAL A 573 -10.72 8.36 17.01
N ALA A 574 -11.63 9.28 17.24
CA ALA A 574 -13.04 9.16 16.86
C ALA A 574 -13.47 10.42 16.11
N ALA A 575 -14.13 10.23 14.97
CA ALA A 575 -14.77 11.29 14.20
C ALA A 575 -16.25 10.97 14.00
N ALA A 576 -17.10 12.00 14.05
CA ALA A 576 -18.53 11.90 13.78
C ALA A 576 -18.97 13.08 12.92
N ASN A 577 -19.67 12.80 11.83
CA ASN A 577 -20.21 13.78 10.88
C ASN A 577 -19.16 14.82 10.44
N GLY A 578 -17.95 14.34 10.12
CA GLY A 578 -16.84 15.18 9.67
C GLY A 578 -16.11 15.94 10.77
N ILE A 579 -16.40 15.71 12.05
CA ILE A 579 -15.78 16.42 13.18
C ILE A 579 -15.05 15.42 14.08
N ILE A 580 -13.83 15.75 14.50
CA ILE A 580 -13.08 14.97 15.50
C ILE A 580 -13.78 15.13 16.86
N VAL A 581 -14.19 14.01 17.45
CA VAL A 581 -14.82 13.95 18.77
C VAL A 581 -13.81 13.56 19.85
N THR A 582 -12.79 12.78 19.50
CA THR A 582 -11.74 12.33 20.42
C THR A 582 -10.45 12.11 19.64
N ASP A 583 -9.32 12.53 20.19
CA ASP A 583 -7.99 12.24 19.66
C ASP A 583 -6.99 12.16 20.82
N ASN A 584 -6.76 10.94 21.29
CA ASN A 584 -5.90 10.68 22.44
C ASN A 584 -4.68 9.88 21.98
N SER A 585 -3.48 10.44 22.14
CA SER A 585 -2.23 9.74 21.85
C SER A 585 -1.33 9.63 23.08
N THR A 586 -0.60 8.53 23.21
CA THR A 586 0.35 8.30 24.30
C THR A 586 1.59 7.56 23.79
N PHE A 587 2.76 7.86 24.37
CA PHE A 587 4.01 7.12 24.17
C PHE A 587 4.26 6.06 25.27
N VAL A 588 3.26 5.82 26.10
CA VAL A 588 3.27 4.81 27.17
C VAL A 588 2.17 3.80 26.88
N CYS A 589 2.51 2.51 26.84
CA CYS A 589 1.53 1.44 26.77
C CYS A 589 1.55 0.66 28.08
N GLU A 590 0.36 0.34 28.60
CA GLU A 590 0.23 -0.69 29.63
C GLU A 590 0.56 -2.03 28.98
N LEU A 591 1.62 -2.69 29.46
CA LEU A 591 2.11 -3.98 28.95
C LEU A 591 1.32 -5.16 29.51
#